data_AF-W9VNN4-F1
#
_entry.id   AF-W9VNN4-F1
#
_cell.length_a   1.000
_cell.length_b   1.000
_cell.length_c   1.000
_cell.angle_alpha   90.00
_cell.angle_beta   90.00
_cell.angle_gamma   90.00
#
_symmetry.space_group_name_H-M   'P 1'
#
loop_
_entity.id
_entity.type
_entity.pdbx_description
1 polymer ?
#
loop_
_entity_poly.entity_id
_entity_poly.type
_entity_poly.pdbx_seq_one_letter_code
_entity_poly.pdbx_strand_id
1 'polypeptide(L)'
;MSQPTYIVRLRPGTNATQFKAHTDLVATKCKDAKYSKDAAGKPYAGIQTRLELVFFGYTGQFHPDLLKEIDKLPEVESVDQDHALQSMETRSRNWGLSRITIDQKQFLRIPSNGTWVYDNTTPRWKNCLSDDLGKNTTIYIVDENGYRTEDFNQKPGRLTAFAGTVTAQPGVLAHAALVTDIAAGDTYGVARDSTIKVWAKDKEISTASALGGMEAILQHRKSLSADDAKKPAVLNCSFGDFKGPSKASDDLLIALRRVLDAGIIIVAAAGNVNVCGFRL
;
A
#
# COMPACT_ATOMS: atom_id res chain seq x y z
N MET A 1 -7.67 15.97 -18.26
CA MET A 1 -7.48 14.58 -17.76
C MET A 1 -6.03 14.42 -17.35
N SER A 2 -5.73 13.66 -16.30
CA SER A 2 -4.35 13.27 -15.98
C SER A 2 -3.79 12.37 -17.07
N GLN A 3 -2.49 12.41 -17.30
CA GLN A 3 -1.84 11.48 -18.24
C GLN A 3 -1.84 10.08 -17.62
N PRO A 4 -2.08 9.01 -18.41
CA PRO A 4 -2.09 7.65 -17.89
C PRO A 4 -0.71 7.23 -17.40
N THR A 5 -0.67 6.54 -16.27
CA THR A 5 0.52 5.89 -15.72
C THR A 5 0.64 4.49 -16.32
N TYR A 6 1.87 4.03 -16.52
CA TYR A 6 2.20 2.70 -17.03
C TYR A 6 3.17 2.01 -16.09
N ILE A 7 3.09 0.69 -16.07
CA ILE A 7 4.01 -0.23 -15.39
C ILE A 7 4.81 -0.94 -16.48
N VAL A 8 6.13 -0.88 -16.39
CA VAL A 8 7.05 -1.56 -17.30
C VAL A 8 7.82 -2.60 -16.51
N ARG A 9 7.69 -3.87 -16.88
CA ARG A 9 8.45 -4.97 -16.29
C ARG A 9 9.51 -5.46 -17.27
N LEU A 10 10.74 -5.61 -16.77
CA LEU A 10 11.81 -6.24 -17.54
C LEU A 10 11.83 -7.74 -17.31
N ARG A 11 12.37 -8.48 -18.28
CA ARG A 11 12.39 -9.94 -18.27
C ARG A 11 13.09 -10.50 -17.04
N PRO A 12 12.66 -11.69 -16.55
CA PRO A 12 13.37 -12.41 -15.51
C PRO A 12 14.85 -12.63 -15.90
N GLY A 13 15.75 -12.51 -14.93
CA GLY A 13 17.20 -12.63 -15.16
C GLY A 13 17.90 -11.32 -15.52
N THR A 14 17.15 -10.23 -15.76
CA THR A 14 17.70 -8.87 -15.75
C THR A 14 18.49 -8.64 -14.45
N ASN A 15 19.70 -8.08 -14.56
CA ASN A 15 20.51 -7.67 -13.41
C ASN A 15 20.54 -6.14 -13.22
N ALA A 16 21.11 -5.68 -12.10
CA ALA A 16 21.16 -4.26 -11.76
C ALA A 16 21.87 -3.39 -12.83
N THR A 17 22.91 -3.90 -13.48
CA THR A 17 23.62 -3.18 -14.55
C THR A 17 22.75 -3.02 -15.78
N GLN A 18 22.06 -4.08 -16.21
CA GLN A 18 21.12 -4.05 -17.33
C GLN A 18 19.93 -3.14 -17.03
N PHE A 19 19.35 -3.24 -15.82
CA PHE A 19 18.27 -2.38 -15.38
C PHE A 19 18.66 -0.90 -15.38
N LYS A 20 19.87 -0.57 -14.88
CA LYS A 20 20.39 0.79 -14.92
C LYS A 20 20.56 1.29 -16.35
N ALA A 21 21.18 0.49 -17.23
CA ALA A 21 21.37 0.87 -18.63
C ALA A 21 20.03 1.14 -19.34
N HIS A 22 19.04 0.27 -19.12
CA HIS A 22 17.69 0.44 -19.66
C HIS A 22 17.01 1.71 -19.13
N THR A 23 16.99 1.92 -17.82
CA THR A 23 16.33 3.10 -17.22
C THR A 23 17.02 4.41 -17.58
N ASP A 24 18.35 4.41 -17.78
CA ASP A 24 19.09 5.59 -18.25
C ASP A 24 18.77 5.91 -19.73
N LEU A 25 18.62 4.89 -20.58
CA LEU A 25 18.17 5.05 -21.96
C LEU A 25 16.76 5.68 -22.01
N VAL A 26 15.82 5.11 -21.25
CA VAL A 26 14.44 5.60 -21.19
C VAL A 26 14.39 7.03 -20.63
N ALA A 27 15.10 7.30 -19.54
CA ALA A 27 15.16 8.65 -18.96
C ALA A 27 15.77 9.69 -19.92
N THR A 28 16.72 9.28 -20.76
CA THR A 28 17.27 10.13 -21.82
C THR A 28 16.22 10.43 -22.88
N LYS A 29 15.49 9.41 -23.36
CA LYS A 29 14.40 9.58 -24.32
C LYS A 29 13.28 10.46 -23.78
N CYS A 30 12.92 10.36 -22.50
CA CYS A 30 11.90 11.23 -21.90
C CYS A 30 12.24 12.74 -21.99
N LYS A 31 13.52 13.10 -22.15
CA LYS A 31 13.98 14.49 -22.30
C LYS A 31 14.01 14.99 -23.74
N ASP A 32 13.87 14.09 -24.71
CA ASP A 32 13.79 14.46 -26.13
C ASP A 32 12.55 15.33 -26.37
N ALA A 33 12.71 16.40 -27.14
CA ALA A 33 11.60 17.28 -27.52
C ALA A 33 10.42 16.49 -28.12
N LYS A 34 10.70 15.40 -28.83
CA LYS A 34 9.71 14.49 -29.42
C LYS A 34 8.82 13.80 -28.39
N TYR A 35 9.33 13.46 -27.20
CA TYR A 35 8.61 12.66 -26.20
C TYR A 35 8.30 13.43 -24.91
N SER A 36 8.86 14.62 -24.74
CA SER A 36 8.81 15.35 -23.47
C SER A 36 7.41 15.89 -23.11
N LYS A 37 6.54 16.12 -24.09
CA LYS A 37 5.24 16.81 -23.91
C LYS A 37 4.11 16.16 -24.70
N ASP A 38 2.89 16.31 -24.23
CA ASP A 38 1.69 15.93 -24.99
C ASP A 38 1.28 17.00 -26.02
N ALA A 39 0.20 16.74 -26.76
CA ALA A 39 -0.33 17.64 -27.78
C ALA A 39 -0.78 19.00 -27.22
N ALA A 40 -1.05 19.11 -25.92
CA ALA A 40 -1.39 20.36 -25.23
C ALA A 40 -0.15 21.05 -24.63
N GLY A 41 1.05 20.51 -24.86
CA GLY A 41 2.31 21.04 -24.35
C GLY A 41 2.59 20.69 -22.89
N LYS A 42 1.78 19.84 -22.24
CA LYS A 42 1.99 19.42 -20.86
C LYS A 42 3.10 18.37 -20.80
N PRO A 43 4.11 18.52 -19.92
CA PRO A 43 5.21 17.58 -19.84
C PRO A 43 4.77 16.23 -19.27
N TYR A 44 5.32 15.15 -19.83
CA TYR A 44 5.24 13.81 -19.24
C TYR A 44 6.22 13.70 -18.06
N ALA A 45 5.82 13.02 -16.99
CA ALA A 45 6.67 12.84 -15.81
C ALA A 45 7.89 11.93 -16.06
N GLY A 46 7.83 11.07 -17.08
CA GLY A 46 8.82 10.02 -17.32
C GLY A 46 8.75 8.94 -16.24
N ILE A 47 9.89 8.37 -15.88
CA ILE A 47 10.00 7.38 -14.80
C ILE A 47 9.73 8.07 -13.45
N GLN A 48 8.75 7.55 -12.71
CA GLN A 48 8.34 8.08 -11.40
C GLN A 48 8.81 7.19 -10.25
N THR A 49 8.72 5.87 -10.40
CA THR A 49 9.13 4.91 -9.37
C THR A 49 9.95 3.81 -10.03
N ARG A 50 11.15 3.54 -9.51
CA ARG A 50 11.94 2.37 -9.89
C ARG A 50 11.59 1.21 -8.98
N LEU A 51 11.42 0.04 -9.58
CA LEU A 51 11.15 -1.21 -8.92
C LEU A 51 12.42 -2.05 -9.08
N GLU A 52 13.07 -2.38 -7.96
CA GLU A 52 14.35 -3.12 -7.97
C GLU A 52 14.30 -4.31 -7.01
N LEU A 53 13.49 -4.21 -5.95
CA LEU A 53 13.34 -5.27 -4.94
C LEU A 53 12.08 -6.11 -5.18
N VAL A 54 11.01 -5.54 -5.75
CA VAL A 54 9.84 -6.33 -6.17
C VAL A 54 10.17 -7.16 -7.43
N PHE A 55 10.67 -6.48 -8.46
CA PHE A 55 11.22 -7.00 -9.72
C PHE A 55 11.93 -5.85 -10.42
N PHE A 56 12.78 -6.11 -11.41
CA PHE A 56 13.37 -5.04 -12.22
C PHE A 56 12.34 -4.44 -13.16
N GLY A 57 11.93 -3.21 -12.89
CA GLY A 57 10.92 -2.49 -13.66
C GLY A 57 10.74 -1.07 -13.16
N TYR A 58 9.72 -0.39 -13.66
CA TYR A 58 9.39 0.96 -13.20
C TYR A 58 7.96 1.35 -13.52
N THR A 59 7.48 2.38 -12.84
CA THR A 59 6.21 3.04 -13.15
C THR A 59 6.46 4.47 -13.61
N GLY A 60 5.59 4.99 -14.47
CA GLY A 60 5.75 6.35 -14.97
C GLY A 60 4.71 6.78 -16.00
N GLN A 61 4.82 8.03 -16.44
CA GLN A 61 3.97 8.62 -17.48
C GLN A 61 4.82 8.95 -18.68
N PHE A 62 4.41 8.48 -19.86
CA PHE A 62 5.23 8.51 -21.06
C PHE A 62 4.43 8.93 -22.28
N HIS A 63 5.12 9.54 -23.25
CA HIS A 63 4.56 9.79 -24.56
C HIS A 63 4.17 8.46 -25.24
N PRO A 64 3.00 8.36 -25.92
CA PRO A 64 2.55 7.12 -26.55
C PRO A 64 3.54 6.50 -27.51
N ASP A 65 4.25 7.30 -28.31
CA ASP A 65 5.27 6.78 -29.23
C ASP A 65 6.53 6.29 -28.52
N LEU A 66 6.88 6.85 -27.36
CA LEU A 66 7.96 6.32 -26.53
C LEU A 66 7.56 4.97 -25.94
N LEU A 67 6.30 4.79 -25.51
CA LEU A 67 5.82 3.50 -25.01
C LEU A 67 5.91 2.40 -26.07
N LYS A 68 5.55 2.70 -27.33
CA LYS A 68 5.71 1.76 -28.45
C LYS A 68 7.17 1.40 -28.72
N GLU A 69 8.11 2.29 -28.42
CA GLU A 69 9.54 2.00 -28.53
C GLU A 69 10.02 1.15 -27.36
N ILE A 70 9.59 1.46 -26.13
CA ILE A 70 9.90 0.68 -24.93
C ILE A 70 9.40 -0.76 -25.09
N ASP A 71 8.15 -0.94 -25.52
CA ASP A 71 7.51 -2.26 -25.71
C ASP A 71 8.25 -3.16 -26.72
N LYS A 72 9.03 -2.57 -27.64
CA LYS A 72 9.82 -3.30 -28.63
C LYS A 72 11.22 -3.68 -28.15
N LEU A 73 11.66 -3.20 -26.98
CA LEU A 73 12.99 -3.49 -26.48
C LEU A 73 13.07 -4.96 -26.03
N PRO A 74 14.15 -5.69 -26.40
CA PRO A 74 14.24 -7.13 -26.16
C PRO A 74 14.28 -7.50 -24.67
N GLU A 75 14.72 -6.60 -23.80
CA GLU A 75 14.75 -6.79 -22.35
C GLU A 75 13.41 -6.51 -21.65
N VAL A 76 12.45 -5.89 -22.35
CA VAL A 76 11.10 -5.63 -21.81
C VAL A 76 10.27 -6.90 -21.91
N GLU A 77 9.54 -7.19 -20.85
CA GLU A 77 8.61 -8.31 -20.77
C GLU A 77 7.17 -7.87 -20.99
N SER A 78 6.77 -6.76 -20.34
CA SER A 78 5.45 -6.19 -20.51
C SER A 78 5.44 -4.69 -20.28
N VAL A 79 4.50 -4.02 -20.95
CA VAL A 79 4.13 -2.62 -20.75
C VAL A 79 2.62 -2.58 -20.54
N ASP A 80 2.20 -2.27 -19.33
CA ASP A 80 0.79 -2.31 -18.94
C ASP A 80 0.34 -0.96 -18.42
N GLN A 81 -0.88 -0.58 -18.79
CA GLN A 81 -1.48 0.62 -18.24
C GLN A 81 -1.87 0.38 -16.78
N ASP A 82 -1.51 1.33 -15.92
CA ASP A 82 -1.91 1.30 -14.52
C ASP A 82 -3.44 1.34 -14.37
N HIS A 83 -3.94 0.67 -13.35
CA HIS A 83 -5.35 0.66 -13.03
C HIS A 83 -5.58 0.92 -11.55
N ALA A 84 -6.69 1.63 -11.27
CA ALA A 84 -7.17 1.82 -9.92
C ALA A 84 -7.48 0.47 -9.26
N LEU A 85 -7.00 0.32 -8.03
CA LEU A 85 -7.43 -0.69 -7.10
C LEU A 85 -8.59 -0.11 -6.31
N GLN A 86 -9.45 -0.97 -5.77
CA GLN A 86 -10.60 -0.51 -5.02
C GLN A 86 -10.29 -0.58 -3.52
N SER A 87 -10.35 0.55 -2.83
CA SER A 87 -10.33 0.60 -1.37
C SER A 87 -11.60 -0.02 -0.80
N MET A 88 -11.45 -0.78 0.27
CA MET A 88 -12.54 -1.56 0.85
C MET A 88 -13.12 -0.85 2.08
N GLU A 89 -13.99 0.12 1.82
CA GLU A 89 -14.81 0.70 2.88
C GLU A 89 -16.16 -0.01 2.98
N THR A 90 -16.33 -0.83 4.01
CA THR A 90 -17.67 -1.00 4.59
C THR A 90 -17.83 0.03 5.68
N ARG A 91 -18.74 0.99 5.49
CA ARG A 91 -19.30 1.79 6.57
C ARG A 91 -20.18 0.93 7.46
N SER A 92 -19.61 -0.08 8.11
CA SER A 92 -20.22 -0.59 9.32
C SER A 92 -19.87 0.38 10.44
N ARG A 93 -20.78 0.55 11.39
CA ARG A 93 -20.49 1.36 12.57
C ARG A 93 -19.61 0.63 13.60
N ASN A 94 -19.23 -0.67 13.45
CA ASN A 94 -18.74 -1.47 14.59
C ASN A 94 -18.49 -3.01 14.43
N TRP A 95 -18.63 -3.64 13.26
CA TRP A 95 -18.59 -5.11 13.21
C TRP A 95 -17.22 -5.79 13.45
N GLY A 96 -16.10 -5.15 13.08
CA GLY A 96 -14.77 -5.80 13.07
C GLY A 96 -14.10 -5.86 14.45
N LEU A 97 -13.94 -4.71 15.10
CA LEU A 97 -13.30 -4.61 16.41
C LEU A 97 -14.07 -5.37 17.50
N SER A 98 -15.40 -5.30 17.50
CA SER A 98 -16.23 -6.04 18.48
C SER A 98 -15.98 -7.55 18.38
N ARG A 99 -15.88 -8.12 17.17
CA ARG A 99 -15.65 -9.56 16.99
C ARG A 99 -14.30 -10.07 17.53
N ILE A 100 -13.28 -9.22 17.57
CA ILE A 100 -11.95 -9.60 18.09
C ILE A 100 -11.73 -9.20 19.55
N THR A 101 -12.66 -8.44 20.15
CA THR A 101 -12.51 -7.90 21.52
C THR A 101 -13.54 -8.42 22.52
N ILE A 102 -14.67 -8.95 22.06
CA ILE A 102 -15.71 -9.56 22.90
C ILE A 102 -16.06 -10.97 22.42
N ASP A 103 -16.49 -11.85 23.33
CA ASP A 103 -16.84 -13.21 22.93
C ASP A 103 -18.14 -13.26 22.11
N GLN A 104 -18.34 -14.35 21.37
CA GLN A 104 -19.50 -14.51 20.48
C GLN A 104 -20.84 -14.34 21.21
N LYS A 105 -20.96 -14.75 22.47
CA LYS A 105 -22.22 -14.63 23.23
C LYS A 105 -22.49 -13.18 23.61
N GLN A 106 -21.46 -12.39 23.91
CA GLN A 106 -21.56 -10.95 24.12
C GLN A 106 -21.88 -10.21 22.82
N PHE A 107 -21.22 -10.60 21.72
CA PHE A 107 -21.47 -10.02 20.39
C PHE A 107 -22.92 -10.20 19.96
N LEU A 108 -23.49 -11.39 20.16
CA LEU A 108 -24.90 -11.70 19.86
C LEU A 108 -25.91 -10.94 20.75
N ARG A 109 -25.47 -10.28 21.82
CA ARG A 109 -26.31 -9.46 22.71
C ARG A 109 -26.29 -7.97 22.37
N ILE A 110 -25.38 -7.54 21.48
CA ILE A 110 -25.38 -6.16 21.00
C ILE A 110 -26.64 -5.96 20.15
N PRO A 111 -27.51 -4.98 20.47
CA PRO A 111 -28.70 -4.73 19.68
C PRO A 111 -28.32 -4.47 18.21
N SER A 112 -29.06 -5.05 17.27
CA SER A 112 -28.84 -4.90 15.82
C SER A 112 -29.08 -3.48 15.29
N ASN A 113 -29.28 -2.51 16.18
CA ASN A 113 -29.51 -1.10 15.87
C ASN A 113 -28.21 -0.35 15.50
N GLY A 114 -27.07 -1.03 15.48
CA GLY A 114 -25.81 -0.47 14.99
C GLY A 114 -25.13 0.50 15.96
N THR A 115 -25.55 0.57 17.23
CA THR A 115 -24.80 1.30 18.26
C THR A 115 -23.66 0.46 18.82
N TRP A 116 -22.46 1.04 18.80
CA TRP A 116 -21.27 0.45 19.38
C TRP A 116 -21.43 0.45 20.90
N VAL A 117 -21.15 -0.71 21.52
CA VAL A 117 -21.00 -0.78 22.96
C VAL A 117 -19.51 -0.71 23.24
N TYR A 118 -19.01 0.47 23.58
CA TYR A 118 -17.78 0.55 24.37
C TYR A 118 -18.12 0.00 25.72
N ASP A 119 -17.71 -1.22 26.01
CA ASP A 119 -17.68 -1.65 27.39
C ASP A 119 -16.23 -1.62 27.88
N ASN A 120 -15.79 -0.43 28.28
CA ASN A 120 -14.53 -0.25 28.99
C ASN A 120 -14.61 -0.71 30.46
N THR A 121 -15.77 -1.21 30.90
CA THR A 121 -16.05 -1.63 32.28
C THR A 121 -15.98 -3.14 32.47
N THR A 122 -16.08 -3.96 31.40
CA THR A 122 -15.89 -5.41 31.53
C THR A 122 -14.41 -5.73 31.79
N PRO A 123 -14.07 -6.52 32.82
CA PRO A 123 -12.69 -6.92 33.13
C PRO A 123 -11.95 -7.62 31.99
N ARG A 124 -12.69 -8.25 31.05
CA ARG A 124 -12.13 -8.88 29.86
C ARG A 124 -11.56 -7.87 28.86
N TRP A 125 -12.15 -6.69 28.73
CA TRP A 125 -11.67 -5.63 27.84
C TRP A 125 -10.29 -5.11 28.28
N LYS A 126 -10.09 -4.89 29.59
CA LYS A 126 -8.79 -4.50 30.17
C LYS A 126 -7.66 -5.48 29.84
N ASN A 127 -7.98 -6.75 29.55
CA ASN A 127 -6.99 -7.77 29.23
C ASN A 127 -6.82 -8.03 27.72
N CYS A 128 -7.72 -7.52 26.87
CA CYS A 128 -7.68 -7.72 25.40
C CYS A 128 -7.08 -6.54 24.62
N LEU A 129 -6.92 -5.38 25.25
CA LEU A 129 -6.33 -4.17 24.67
C LEU A 129 -5.45 -3.48 25.71
N SER A 130 -4.34 -4.13 26.07
CA SER A 130 -3.29 -3.49 26.86
C SER A 130 -2.50 -2.50 25.99
N ASP A 131 -1.96 -1.45 26.61
CA ASP A 131 -1.24 -0.39 25.89
C ASP A 131 0.12 -0.84 25.33
N ASP A 132 0.54 -2.07 25.60
CA ASP A 132 1.76 -2.73 25.10
C ASP A 132 1.50 -3.76 23.97
N LEU A 133 0.25 -3.94 23.53
CA LEU A 133 -0.03 -4.83 22.40
C LEU A 133 0.64 -4.34 21.12
N GLY A 134 1.32 -5.26 20.43
CA GLY A 134 2.07 -4.94 19.22
C GLY A 134 3.46 -4.35 19.48
N LYS A 135 3.91 -4.30 20.74
CA LYS A 135 5.27 -3.89 21.09
C LYS A 135 6.30 -4.67 20.26
N ASN A 136 7.32 -3.95 19.78
CA ASN A 136 8.38 -4.48 18.91
C ASN A 136 7.87 -5.06 17.59
N THR A 137 6.70 -4.65 17.11
CA THR A 137 6.20 -5.00 15.77
C THR A 137 6.12 -3.77 14.88
N THR A 138 6.20 -3.99 13.56
CA THR A 138 5.97 -2.95 12.55
C THR A 138 4.75 -3.27 11.71
N ILE A 139 3.82 -2.32 11.60
CA ILE A 139 2.67 -2.40 10.70
C ILE A 139 2.94 -1.46 9.53
N TYR A 140 3.07 -2.02 8.34
CA TYR A 140 3.10 -1.30 7.08
C TYR A 140 1.67 -1.15 6.55
N ILE A 141 1.33 0.05 6.09
CA ILE A 141 0.03 0.36 5.50
C ILE A 141 0.29 0.93 4.11
N VAL A 142 -0.24 0.28 3.09
CA VAL A 142 -0.24 0.76 1.71
C VAL A 142 -1.68 1.08 1.35
N ASP A 143 -1.99 2.34 1.12
CA ASP A 143 -3.37 2.80 1.03
C ASP A 143 -3.42 4.18 0.32
N GLU A 144 -4.55 4.89 0.39
CA GLU A 144 -4.81 6.17 -0.27
C GLU A 144 -5.18 7.28 0.72
N ASN A 145 -5.17 8.53 0.26
CA ASN A 145 -5.70 9.68 1.00
C ASN A 145 -5.00 10.02 2.33
N GLY A 146 -3.84 9.44 2.63
CA GLY A 146 -2.97 9.89 3.72
C GLY A 146 -3.44 9.52 5.12
N TYR A 147 -2.67 9.93 6.12
CA TYR A 147 -2.92 9.59 7.54
C TYR A 147 -3.13 10.84 8.41
N ARG A 148 -3.54 10.62 9.66
CA ARG A 148 -3.70 11.63 10.72
C ARG A 148 -2.69 11.37 11.83
N THR A 149 -1.97 12.41 12.24
CA THR A 149 -0.95 12.32 13.29
C THR A 149 -1.56 12.40 14.69
N GLU A 150 -2.68 13.11 14.81
CA GLU A 150 -3.37 13.41 16.06
C GLU A 150 -3.92 12.16 16.78
N ASP A 151 -4.10 11.05 16.06
CA ASP A 151 -4.58 9.78 16.61
C ASP A 151 -3.45 9.00 17.36
N PHE A 152 -2.23 9.55 17.39
CA PHE A 152 -0.99 8.88 17.89
C PHE A 152 -0.20 9.73 18.92
N ASN A 153 -0.85 10.69 19.56
CA ASN A 153 -0.24 11.68 20.45
C ASN A 153 0.40 11.10 21.73
N GLN A 154 -0.01 9.92 22.20
CA GLN A 154 0.49 9.35 23.46
C GLN A 154 1.93 8.82 23.34
N LYS A 155 2.39 8.46 22.13
CA LYS A 155 3.74 7.91 21.87
C LYS A 155 4.37 8.54 20.62
N PRO A 156 5.06 9.68 20.76
CA PRO A 156 5.71 10.37 19.64
C PRO A 156 6.65 9.46 18.85
N GLY A 157 6.64 9.58 17.52
CA GLY A 157 7.53 8.83 16.62
C GLY A 157 7.07 7.41 16.29
N ARG A 158 5.95 6.94 16.86
CA ARG A 158 5.38 5.61 16.59
C ARG A 158 4.74 5.52 15.20
N LEU A 159 4.24 6.64 14.67
CA LEU A 159 3.78 6.77 13.30
C LEU A 159 4.82 7.51 12.45
N THR A 160 5.27 6.85 11.39
CA THR A 160 6.16 7.45 10.39
C THR A 160 5.60 7.21 9.00
N ALA A 161 5.89 8.12 8.08
CA ALA A 161 5.48 8.00 6.69
C ALA A 161 6.67 7.75 5.79
N PHE A 162 6.46 7.02 4.70
CA PHE A 162 7.45 6.94 3.64
C PHE A 162 7.49 8.25 2.85
N ALA A 163 8.63 8.52 2.21
CA ALA A 163 8.80 9.69 1.36
C ALA A 163 7.71 9.74 0.27
N GLY A 164 7.08 10.90 0.13
CA GLY A 164 5.99 11.12 -0.84
C GLY A 164 4.59 10.78 -0.33
N THR A 165 4.44 10.25 0.88
CA THR A 165 3.11 10.08 1.51
C THR A 165 2.45 11.43 1.76
N VAL A 166 1.18 11.55 1.43
CA VAL A 166 0.39 12.76 1.68
C VAL A 166 -0.24 12.71 3.07
N THR A 167 -0.43 13.88 3.69
CA THR A 167 -1.26 14.00 4.89
C THR A 167 -2.73 14.04 4.49
N ALA A 168 -3.60 13.46 5.32
CA ALA A 168 -5.04 13.51 5.07
C ALA A 168 -5.53 14.96 5.09
N GLN A 169 -6.39 15.34 4.14
CA GLN A 169 -6.97 16.69 4.15
C GLN A 169 -7.96 16.85 5.32
N PRO A 170 -7.95 17.99 6.03
CA PRO A 170 -8.92 18.27 7.07
C PRO A 170 -10.37 18.11 6.56
N GLY A 171 -11.21 17.40 7.31
CA GLY A 171 -12.62 17.17 6.96
C GLY A 171 -12.89 16.04 5.98
N VAL A 172 -11.86 15.43 5.39
CA VAL A 172 -11.99 14.18 4.61
C VAL A 172 -11.72 13.00 5.54
N LEU A 173 -12.67 12.08 5.63
CA LEU A 173 -12.41 10.75 6.19
C LEU A 173 -11.57 10.00 5.15
N ALA A 174 -10.26 9.99 5.36
CA ALA A 174 -9.32 9.27 4.52
C ALA A 174 -9.29 7.79 4.92
N HIS A 175 -9.40 6.90 3.94
CA HIS A 175 -9.38 5.45 4.14
C HIS A 175 -8.15 4.99 4.92
N ALA A 176 -6.95 5.43 4.50
CA ALA A 176 -5.70 5.11 5.20
C ALA A 176 -5.67 5.61 6.64
N ALA A 177 -6.23 6.79 6.95
CA ALA A 177 -6.31 7.29 8.32
C ALA A 177 -7.16 6.36 9.21
N LEU A 178 -8.32 5.92 8.71
CA LEU A 178 -9.19 4.99 9.43
C LEU A 178 -8.52 3.63 9.65
N VAL A 179 -7.89 3.07 8.61
CA VAL A 179 -7.15 1.80 8.70
C VAL A 179 -6.00 1.92 9.70
N THR A 180 -5.28 3.03 9.68
CA THR A 180 -4.15 3.30 10.60
C THR A 180 -4.62 3.41 12.05
N ASP A 181 -5.72 4.14 12.30
CA ASP A 181 -6.31 4.28 13.64
C ASP A 181 -6.82 2.93 14.18
N ILE A 182 -7.54 2.14 13.38
CA ILE A 182 -7.99 0.80 13.79
C ILE A 182 -6.79 -0.13 14.07
N ALA A 183 -5.75 -0.06 13.24
CA ALA A 183 -4.59 -0.94 13.42
C ALA A 183 -3.90 -0.66 14.76
N ALA A 184 -3.62 0.60 15.07
CA ALA A 184 -2.75 0.93 16.19
C ALA A 184 -2.90 2.36 16.75
N GLY A 185 -3.99 3.07 16.46
CA GLY A 185 -4.31 4.38 17.07
C GLY A 185 -4.46 4.31 18.60
N ASP A 186 -4.29 5.45 19.27
CA ASP A 186 -4.23 5.49 20.73
C ASP A 186 -5.59 5.15 21.38
N THR A 187 -6.70 5.52 20.73
CA THR A 187 -8.06 5.32 21.26
C THR A 187 -8.66 3.98 20.83
N TYR A 188 -8.66 3.71 19.52
CA TYR A 188 -9.38 2.56 18.93
C TYR A 188 -8.46 1.49 18.35
N GLY A 189 -7.13 1.67 18.47
CA GLY A 189 -6.15 0.74 17.92
C GLY A 189 -6.14 -0.61 18.61
N VAL A 190 -6.01 -1.67 17.80
CA VAL A 190 -5.84 -3.06 18.26
C VAL A 190 -4.43 -3.29 18.82
N ALA A 191 -3.41 -2.76 18.16
CA ALA A 191 -2.00 -3.01 18.48
C ALA A 191 -1.26 -1.70 18.82
N ARG A 192 -1.68 -1.05 19.92
CA ARG A 192 -1.31 0.32 20.35
C ARG A 192 0.17 0.58 20.63
N ASP A 193 1.03 -0.42 20.64
CA ASP A 193 2.48 -0.28 20.79
C ASP A 193 3.27 -0.70 19.55
N SER A 194 2.58 -0.90 18.43
CA SER A 194 3.21 -1.14 17.14
C SER A 194 3.79 0.13 16.55
N THR A 195 4.93 0.03 15.89
CA THR A 195 5.43 1.07 14.97
C THR A 195 4.64 1.00 13.67
N ILE A 196 4.20 2.14 13.15
CA ILE A 196 3.42 2.22 11.90
C ILE A 196 4.24 2.95 10.84
N LYS A 197 4.22 2.39 9.63
CA LYS A 197 4.82 2.95 8.44
C LYS A 197 3.80 3.03 7.31
N VAL A 198 3.39 4.24 6.96
CA VAL A 198 2.33 4.47 5.96
C VAL A 198 2.95 4.87 4.63
N TRP A 199 2.49 4.22 3.56
CA TRP A 199 2.60 4.65 2.17
C TRP A 199 1.19 5.01 1.67
N ALA A 200 0.95 6.29 1.48
CA ALA A 200 -0.30 6.78 0.91
C ALA A 200 0.00 8.04 0.09
N LYS A 201 0.50 7.84 -1.13
CA LYS A 201 1.00 8.91 -1.99
C LYS A 201 -0.09 9.57 -2.83
N ASP A 202 -1.12 8.80 -3.17
CA ASP A 202 -2.13 9.19 -4.16
C ASP A 202 -3.52 9.32 -3.51
N LYS A 203 -4.42 10.03 -4.18
CA LYS A 203 -5.82 10.18 -3.75
C LYS A 203 -6.63 8.91 -3.92
N GLU A 204 -6.24 8.09 -4.88
CA GLU A 204 -6.80 6.77 -5.14
C GLU A 204 -5.65 5.79 -5.21
N ILE A 205 -5.81 4.61 -4.61
CA ILE A 205 -4.81 3.56 -4.72
C ILE A 205 -4.88 2.92 -6.11
N SER A 206 -3.72 2.74 -6.73
CA SER A 206 -3.56 2.04 -8.01
C SER A 206 -2.52 0.94 -7.90
N THR A 207 -2.45 0.07 -8.91
CA THR A 207 -1.42 -0.97 -8.97
C THR A 207 -0.01 -0.38 -8.92
N ALA A 208 0.24 0.68 -9.70
CA ALA A 208 1.53 1.37 -9.68
C ALA A 208 1.86 1.98 -8.30
N SER A 209 0.86 2.54 -7.61
CA SER A 209 1.04 3.09 -6.27
C SER A 209 1.33 2.00 -5.24
N ALA A 210 0.61 0.87 -5.30
CA ALA A 210 0.81 -0.27 -4.43
C ALA A 210 2.19 -0.91 -4.63
N LEU A 211 2.64 -1.07 -5.87
CA LEU A 211 4.00 -1.54 -6.20
C LEU A 211 5.07 -0.61 -5.62
N GLY A 212 4.89 0.71 -5.73
CA GLY A 212 5.79 1.69 -5.12
C GLY A 212 5.83 1.60 -3.59
N GLY A 213 4.68 1.35 -2.95
CA GLY A 213 4.61 1.11 -1.51
C GLY A 213 5.35 -0.15 -1.09
N MET A 214 5.15 -1.26 -1.80
CA MET A 214 5.85 -2.52 -1.52
C MET A 214 7.37 -2.40 -1.74
N GLU A 215 7.79 -1.70 -2.79
CA GLU A 215 9.20 -1.38 -3.02
C GLU A 215 9.78 -0.57 -1.86
N ALA A 216 9.11 0.49 -1.40
CA ALA A 216 9.56 1.30 -0.28
C ALA A 216 9.64 0.50 1.04
N ILE A 217 8.71 -0.43 1.26
CA ILE A 217 8.72 -1.35 2.41
C ILE A 217 9.93 -2.28 2.34
N LEU A 218 10.22 -2.87 1.19
CA LEU A 218 11.38 -3.75 1.01
C LEU A 218 12.69 -2.98 1.19
N GLN A 219 12.77 -1.75 0.67
CA GLN A 219 13.94 -0.89 0.84
C GLN A 219 14.16 -0.56 2.32
N HIS A 220 13.09 -0.22 3.04
CA HIS A 220 13.17 0.01 4.47
C HIS A 220 13.56 -1.25 5.23
N ARG A 221 12.97 -2.41 4.92
CA ARG A 221 13.33 -3.67 5.58
C ARG A 221 14.80 -4.02 5.38
N LYS A 222 15.36 -3.74 4.20
CA LYS A 222 16.77 -3.92 3.87
C LYS A 222 17.70 -2.92 4.57
N SER A 223 17.22 -1.73 4.93
CA SER A 223 18.02 -0.71 5.63
C SER A 223 18.03 -0.86 7.16
N LEU A 224 17.19 -1.75 7.70
CA LEU A 224 17.17 -2.06 9.13
C LEU A 224 18.44 -2.79 9.58
N SER A 225 18.76 -2.65 10.86
CA SER A 225 19.76 -3.49 11.52
C SER A 225 19.35 -4.97 11.48
N ALA A 226 20.31 -5.88 11.63
CA ALA A 226 20.03 -7.32 11.64
C ALA A 226 19.04 -7.74 12.73
N ASP A 227 19.00 -7.03 13.86
CA ASP A 227 18.07 -7.32 14.96
C ASP A 227 16.69 -6.71 14.71
N ASP A 228 16.61 -5.51 14.14
CA ASP A 228 15.33 -4.91 13.75
C ASP A 228 14.68 -5.66 12.57
N ALA A 229 15.48 -6.21 11.66
CA ALA A 229 15.01 -7.02 10.55
C ALA A 229 14.41 -8.38 11.00
N LYS A 230 14.65 -8.82 12.23
CA LYS A 230 14.01 -10.03 12.81
C LYS A 230 12.70 -9.72 13.52
N LYS A 231 12.45 -8.45 13.86
CA LYS A 231 11.21 -8.05 14.53
C LYS A 231 10.00 -8.36 13.65
N PRO A 232 8.88 -8.85 14.21
CA PRO A 232 7.68 -9.16 13.42
C PRO A 232 7.19 -7.94 12.66
N ALA A 233 6.76 -8.18 11.42
CA ALA A 233 6.20 -7.13 10.58
C ALA A 233 4.96 -7.63 9.84
N VAL A 234 3.99 -6.74 9.66
CA VAL A 234 2.74 -6.99 8.95
C VAL A 234 2.54 -5.93 7.88
N LEU A 235 2.13 -6.32 6.68
CA LEU A 235 1.61 -5.43 5.65
C LEU A 235 0.08 -5.54 5.63
N ASN A 236 -0.60 -4.43 5.84
CA ASN A 236 -2.04 -4.30 5.59
C ASN A 236 -2.28 -3.86 4.13
N CYS A 237 -3.13 -4.62 3.44
CA CYS A 237 -3.65 -4.29 2.11
C CYS A 237 -5.18 -4.19 2.19
N SER A 238 -5.71 -3.04 2.62
CA SER A 238 -7.15 -2.76 2.71
C SER A 238 -7.77 -2.35 1.37
N PHE A 239 -7.21 -2.85 0.27
CA PHE A 239 -7.63 -2.62 -1.10
C PHE A 239 -7.71 -3.97 -1.84
N GLY A 240 -8.23 -4.00 -3.06
CA GLY A 240 -8.20 -5.20 -3.90
C GLY A 240 -8.26 -4.89 -5.39
N ASP A 241 -7.89 -5.88 -6.20
CA ASP A 241 -7.99 -5.85 -7.64
C ASP A 241 -9.24 -6.60 -8.11
N PHE A 242 -10.22 -5.85 -8.63
CA PHE A 242 -11.50 -6.39 -9.10
C PHE A 242 -11.67 -6.30 -10.61
N LYS A 243 -10.64 -5.85 -11.35
CA LYS A 243 -10.72 -5.74 -12.82
C LYS A 243 -10.55 -7.07 -13.55
N GLY A 244 -10.17 -8.13 -12.83
CA GLY A 244 -9.89 -9.45 -13.38
C GLY A 244 -8.40 -9.62 -13.74
N PRO A 245 -8.01 -10.78 -14.27
CA PRO A 245 -6.61 -11.09 -14.51
C PRO A 245 -6.01 -10.13 -15.55
N SER A 246 -4.90 -9.49 -15.18
CA SER A 246 -4.09 -8.64 -16.04
C SER A 246 -2.61 -8.80 -15.67
N LYS A 247 -1.69 -8.36 -16.53
CA LYS A 247 -0.26 -8.37 -16.19
C LYS A 247 0.08 -7.45 -15.02
N ALA A 248 -0.63 -6.33 -14.89
CA ALA A 248 -0.55 -5.48 -13.70
C ALA A 248 -1.03 -6.22 -12.43
N SER A 249 -2.05 -7.08 -12.53
CA SER A 249 -2.45 -7.97 -11.42
C SER A 249 -1.37 -9.00 -11.10
N ASP A 250 -0.73 -9.60 -12.12
CA ASP A 250 0.40 -10.52 -11.94
C ASP A 250 1.58 -9.81 -11.25
N ASP A 251 1.87 -8.56 -11.61
CA ASP A 251 2.92 -7.74 -10.98
C ASP A 251 2.66 -7.52 -9.49
N LEU A 252 1.40 -7.29 -9.12
CA LEU A 252 1.00 -7.13 -7.72
C LEU A 252 1.22 -8.43 -6.94
N LEU A 253 0.90 -9.59 -7.51
CA LEU A 253 1.16 -10.90 -6.90
C LEU A 253 2.66 -11.16 -6.72
N ILE A 254 3.49 -10.82 -7.71
CA ILE A 254 4.95 -10.91 -7.60
C ILE A 254 5.45 -10.05 -6.44
N ALA A 255 5.00 -8.80 -6.36
CA ALA A 255 5.40 -7.89 -5.30
C ALA A 255 4.96 -8.39 -3.90
N LEU A 256 3.73 -8.86 -3.76
CA LEU A 256 3.24 -9.50 -2.53
C LEU A 256 4.10 -10.71 -2.16
N ARG A 257 4.48 -11.53 -3.13
CA ARG A 257 5.37 -12.67 -2.88
C ARG A 257 6.73 -12.23 -2.35
N ARG A 258 7.32 -11.15 -2.88
CA ARG A 258 8.58 -10.60 -2.38
C ARG A 258 8.47 -10.06 -0.96
N VAL A 259 7.36 -9.40 -0.64
CA VAL A 259 7.08 -8.94 0.73
C VAL A 259 6.99 -10.13 1.69
N LEU A 260 6.30 -11.20 1.29
CA LEU A 260 6.21 -12.43 2.07
C LEU A 260 7.59 -13.10 2.27
N ASP A 261 8.38 -13.21 1.19
CA ASP A 261 9.72 -13.78 1.24
C ASP A 261 10.68 -12.94 2.12
N ALA A 262 10.41 -11.65 2.30
CA ALA A 262 11.12 -10.78 3.24
C ALA A 262 10.69 -10.96 4.72
N GLY A 263 9.84 -11.96 5.00
CA GLY A 263 9.37 -12.30 6.35
C GLY A 263 8.28 -11.36 6.88
N ILE A 264 7.57 -10.66 5.99
CA ILE A 264 6.47 -9.76 6.37
C ILE A 264 5.16 -10.50 6.14
N ILE A 265 4.32 -10.57 7.18
CA ILE A 265 2.99 -11.19 7.09
C ILE A 265 2.07 -10.26 6.31
N ILE A 266 1.32 -10.78 5.35
CA ILE A 266 0.38 -9.99 4.55
C ILE A 266 -1.04 -10.23 5.07
N VAL A 267 -1.74 -9.15 5.38
CA VAL A 267 -3.16 -9.14 5.76
C VAL A 267 -3.91 -8.34 4.72
N ALA A 268 -4.66 -9.04 3.86
CA ALA A 268 -5.38 -8.46 2.74
C ALA A 268 -6.90 -8.52 2.96
N ALA A 269 -7.61 -7.50 2.47
CA ALA A 269 -9.07 -7.50 2.49
C ALA A 269 -9.62 -8.59 1.54
N ALA A 270 -10.63 -9.34 2.00
CA ALA A 270 -11.26 -10.38 1.19
C ALA A 270 -12.11 -9.81 0.02
N GLY A 271 -12.55 -8.55 0.10
CA GLY A 271 -13.36 -7.89 -0.94
C GLY A 271 -14.84 -7.76 -0.58
N ASN A 272 -15.43 -6.59 -0.87
CA ASN A 272 -16.81 -6.23 -0.53
C ASN A 272 -17.80 -6.42 -1.69
N VAL A 273 -17.47 -7.29 -2.64
CA VAL A 273 -18.21 -7.48 -3.91
C VAL A 273 -18.63 -8.94 -4.13
N ASN A 274 -18.73 -9.73 -3.05
CA ASN A 274 -19.03 -11.18 -3.09
C ASN A 274 -18.07 -11.99 -3.99
N VAL A 275 -16.87 -11.45 -4.26
CA VAL A 275 -15.74 -12.12 -4.91
C VAL A 275 -14.46 -11.75 -4.19
N CYS A 276 -13.47 -12.65 -4.20
CA CYS A 276 -12.18 -12.42 -3.55
C CYS A 276 -11.41 -11.29 -4.24
N GLY A 277 -10.99 -10.26 -3.49
CA GLY A 277 -10.29 -9.07 -3.99
C GLY A 277 -8.81 -9.27 -4.32
N PHE A 278 -8.23 -10.40 -3.89
CA PHE A 278 -6.97 -10.89 -4.41
C PHE A 278 -7.17 -12.32 -4.87
N ARG A 279 -6.96 -12.58 -6.16
CA ARG A 279 -6.79 -13.95 -6.65
C ARG A 279 -5.33 -14.33 -6.43
N LEU A 280 -5.00 -14.70 -5.18
CA LEU A 280 -3.71 -15.27 -4.81
C LEU A 280 -3.47 -16.60 -5.51
#